data_AF-A0A2D8BA06-F1
#
_entry.id   AF-A0A2D8BA06-F1
#
_cell.length_a   1.000
_cell.length_b   1.000
_cell.length_c   1.000
_cell.angle_alpha   90.00
_cell.angle_beta   90.00
_cell.angle_gamma   90.00
#
_symmetry.space_group_name_H-M   'P 1'
#
loop_
_entity.id
_entity.type
_entity.pdbx_description
1 polymer ?
#
loop_
_entity_poly.entity_id
_entity_poly.type
_entity_poly.pdbx_seq_one_letter_code
_entity_poly.pdbx_strand_id
1 'polypeptide(L)'
;MHASFRQLFTPLNFAGYVTWAAIGWELVFLGSGVPAWLGSAPPAWLLAMLHLAWFGLFLGVLGSEENPNTRLRVMLLAQYALAFAMMALARNSTLPILLILCAVQAAHLWSPRGVAVVLGLVNLALYAIYAFVWDWGSPVVGTLMVGCFQIFAA
;
A
#
# COMPACT_ATOMS: atom_id res chain seq x y z
N MET A 1 8.50 -19.98 15.48
CA MET A 1 8.91 -19.36 14.20
C MET A 1 8.95 -20.43 13.12
N HIS A 2 7.80 -20.84 12.61
CA HIS A 2 7.69 -21.57 11.35
C HIS A 2 6.44 -21.03 10.66
N ALA A 3 6.53 -19.80 10.13
CA ALA A 3 5.66 -19.47 9.00
C ALA A 3 5.94 -20.57 7.96
N SER A 4 4.93 -21.35 7.61
CA SER A 4 5.11 -22.48 6.71
C SER A 4 5.68 -21.93 5.42
N PHE A 5 6.88 -22.36 5.01
CA PHE A 5 7.52 -21.91 3.76
C PHE A 5 6.55 -22.00 2.58
N ARG A 6 5.58 -22.93 2.64
CA ARG A 6 4.48 -23.07 1.67
C ARG A 6 3.56 -21.85 1.57
N GLN A 7 3.29 -21.15 2.67
CA GLN A 7 2.48 -19.93 2.66
C GLN A 7 3.16 -18.84 1.84
N LEU A 8 4.50 -18.73 1.87
CA LEU A 8 5.23 -17.73 1.08
C LEU A 8 5.12 -17.93 -0.43
N PHE A 9 4.81 -19.15 -0.90
CA PHE A 9 4.68 -19.49 -2.31
C PHE A 9 3.25 -19.81 -2.73
N THR A 10 2.24 -19.36 -1.97
CA THR A 10 0.87 -19.40 -2.47
C THR A 10 0.77 -18.51 -3.72
N PRO A 11 -0.09 -18.86 -4.70
CA PRO A 11 -0.29 -18.03 -5.88
C PRO A 11 -0.63 -16.57 -5.56
N LEU A 12 -1.38 -16.35 -4.47
CA LEU A 12 -1.74 -15.03 -3.98
C LEU A 12 -0.51 -14.23 -3.51
N ASN A 13 0.37 -14.84 -2.72
CA ASN A 13 1.57 -14.18 -2.22
C ASN A 13 2.58 -13.92 -3.33
N PHE A 14 2.70 -14.86 -4.27
CA PHE A 14 3.50 -14.68 -5.48
C PHE A 14 3.00 -13.49 -6.32
N ALA A 15 1.68 -13.38 -6.52
CA ALA A 15 1.10 -12.22 -7.20
C ALA A 15 1.46 -10.91 -6.45
N GLY A 16 1.39 -10.91 -5.12
CA GLY A 16 1.82 -9.77 -4.30
C GLY A 16 3.28 -9.36 -4.55
N TYR A 17 4.21 -10.33 -4.67
CA TYR A 17 5.61 -10.03 -4.97
C TYR A 17 5.81 -9.46 -6.38
N VAL A 18 5.13 -10.03 -7.37
CA VAL A 18 5.20 -9.54 -8.77
C VAL A 18 4.62 -8.12 -8.86
N THR A 19 3.49 -7.87 -8.19
CA THR A 19 2.89 -6.54 -8.08
C THR A 19 3.85 -5.55 -7.42
N TRP A 20 4.47 -5.92 -6.29
CA TRP A 20 5.46 -5.08 -5.62
C TRP A 20 6.64 -4.74 -6.55
N ALA A 21 7.18 -5.72 -7.27
CA ALA A 21 8.30 -5.52 -8.18
C ALA A 21 7.93 -4.59 -9.35
N ALA A 22 6.72 -4.75 -9.92
CA ALA A 22 6.22 -3.90 -11.00
C ALA A 22 6.05 -2.43 -10.55
N ILE A 23 5.49 -2.20 -9.36
CA ILE A 23 5.35 -0.86 -8.77
C ILE A 23 6.72 -0.24 -8.54
N GLY A 24 7.67 -1.02 -8.01
CA GLY A 24 9.05 -0.57 -7.76
C GLY A 24 9.76 -0.17 -9.05
N TRP A 25 9.53 -0.91 -10.14
CA TRP A 25 10.09 -0.58 -11.45
C TRP A 25 9.59 0.78 -11.96
N GLU A 26 8.28 1.02 -11.94
CA GLU A 26 7.71 2.31 -12.34
C GLU A 26 8.20 3.44 -11.43
N LEU A 27 8.21 3.22 -10.12
CA LEU A 27 8.57 4.23 -9.11
C LEU A 27 10.02 4.70 -9.25
N VAL A 28 10.96 3.78 -9.49
CA VAL A 28 12.40 4.08 -9.46
C VAL A 28 12.96 4.41 -10.84
N PHE A 29 12.47 3.75 -11.91
CA PHE A 29 13.11 3.85 -13.23
C PHE A 29 12.31 4.66 -14.26
N LEU A 30 10.97 4.64 -14.21
CA LEU A 30 10.15 5.38 -15.17
C LEU A 30 9.96 6.85 -14.77
N GLY A 31 10.35 7.19 -13.54
CA GLY A 31 10.18 8.52 -12.98
C GLY A 31 8.72 8.76 -12.55
N SER A 32 8.54 9.75 -11.70
CA SER A 32 7.22 10.11 -11.19
C SER A 32 7.04 11.62 -11.23
N GLY A 33 5.79 12.08 -11.34
CA GLY A 33 5.50 13.49 -11.23
C GLY A 33 5.90 14.02 -9.84
N VAL A 34 6.32 15.29 -9.79
CA VAL A 34 6.72 16.00 -8.57
C VAL A 34 5.53 16.80 -8.08
N PRO A 35 5.17 16.74 -6.78
CA PRO A 35 4.05 17.53 -6.30
C PRO A 35 4.46 19.00 -6.22
N ALA A 36 3.49 19.90 -6.41
CA ALA A 36 3.76 21.34 -6.53
C ALA A 36 4.52 21.94 -5.32
N TRP A 37 4.39 21.32 -4.15
CA TRP A 37 5.01 21.76 -2.90
C TRP A 37 6.48 21.35 -2.74
N LEU A 38 6.99 20.34 -3.48
CA LEU A 38 8.37 19.83 -3.27
C LEU A 38 9.45 20.65 -3.99
N GLY A 39 9.09 21.44 -5.01
CA GLY A 39 10.02 22.20 -5.84
C GLY A 39 10.95 21.38 -6.75
N SER A 40 11.31 20.16 -6.37
CA SER A 40 12.13 19.21 -7.14
C SER A 40 11.74 17.76 -6.84
N ALA A 41 12.07 16.83 -7.73
CA ALA A 41 11.77 15.42 -7.52
C ALA A 41 12.47 14.86 -6.26
N PRO A 42 11.81 13.98 -5.48
CA PRO A 42 12.47 13.29 -4.40
C PRO A 42 13.60 12.40 -4.95
N PRO A 43 14.71 12.22 -4.21
CA PRO A 43 15.79 11.35 -4.66
C PRO A 43 15.30 9.90 -4.87
N ALA A 44 15.71 9.26 -5.97
CA ALA A 44 15.28 7.90 -6.30
C ALA A 44 15.63 6.88 -5.21
N TRP A 45 16.78 7.05 -4.53
CA TRP A 45 17.18 6.18 -3.43
C TRP A 45 16.21 6.25 -2.24
N LEU A 46 15.61 7.41 -1.97
CA LEU A 46 14.64 7.57 -0.89
C LEU A 46 13.37 6.79 -1.20
N LEU A 47 12.84 6.94 -2.42
CA LEU A 47 11.67 6.18 -2.88
C LEU A 47 11.95 4.66 -2.86
N ALA A 48 13.13 4.24 -3.30
CA ALA A 48 13.54 2.84 -3.24
C ALA A 48 13.60 2.31 -1.79
N MET A 49 14.16 3.09 -0.86
CA MET A 49 14.21 2.73 0.56
C MET A 49 12.81 2.62 1.18
N LEU A 50 11.91 3.55 0.89
CA LEU A 50 10.52 3.50 1.36
C LEU A 50 9.79 2.26 0.80
N HIS A 51 10.00 1.96 -0.49
CA HIS A 51 9.39 0.81 -1.15
C HIS A 51 9.93 -0.54 -0.63
N LEU A 52 11.22 -0.61 -0.31
CA LEU A 52 11.85 -1.77 0.33
C LEU A 52 11.41 -1.90 1.80
N ALA A 53 11.28 -0.80 2.53
CA ALA A 53 10.77 -0.81 3.89
C ALA A 53 9.32 -1.31 3.94
N TRP A 54 8.49 -0.86 2.99
CA TRP A 54 7.13 -1.36 2.81
C TRP A 54 7.14 -2.88 2.59
N PHE A 55 8.02 -3.38 1.71
CA PHE A 55 8.15 -4.81 1.45
C PHE A 55 8.61 -5.63 2.66
N GLY A 56 9.57 -5.12 3.43
CA GLY A 56 10.04 -5.76 4.66
C GLY A 56 8.92 -5.91 5.68
N LEU A 57 8.06 -4.89 5.82
CA LEU A 57 6.87 -4.96 6.67
C LEU A 57 5.84 -5.95 6.10
N PHE A 58 5.61 -5.93 4.79
CA PHE A 58 4.70 -6.85 4.10
C PHE A 58 5.09 -8.31 4.39
N LEU A 59 6.36 -8.67 4.18
CA LEU A 59 6.90 -10.01 4.47
C LEU A 59 6.82 -10.36 5.96
N GLY A 60 6.99 -9.37 6.84
CA GLY A 60 6.91 -9.59 8.29
C GLY A 60 5.49 -9.84 8.79
N VAL A 61 4.47 -9.40 8.05
CA VAL A 61 3.05 -9.73 8.32
C VAL A 61 2.69 -11.06 7.66
N LEU A 62 3.20 -11.31 6.45
CA LEU A 62 2.94 -12.50 5.65
C LEU A 62 3.30 -13.79 6.40
N GLY A 63 2.38 -14.75 6.44
CA GLY A 63 2.60 -16.05 7.09
C GLY A 63 2.60 -16.01 8.63
N SER A 64 2.26 -14.86 9.23
CA SER A 64 1.98 -14.75 10.67
C SER A 64 0.48 -14.54 10.95
N GLU A 65 -0.36 -14.76 9.95
CA GLU A 65 -1.80 -14.48 9.95
C GLU A 65 -2.59 -15.38 10.91
N GLU A 66 -2.08 -16.58 11.23
CA GLU A 66 -2.75 -17.55 12.11
C GLU A 66 -2.92 -17.06 13.55
N ASN A 67 -2.09 -16.12 14.01
CA ASN A 67 -2.14 -15.58 15.37
C ASN A 67 -2.07 -14.04 15.36
N PRO A 68 -3.17 -13.36 15.01
CA PRO A 68 -3.20 -11.91 14.91
C PRO A 68 -2.90 -11.27 16.25
N ASN A 69 -1.86 -10.42 16.29
CA ASN A 69 -1.45 -9.71 17.49
C ASN A 69 -1.28 -8.20 17.21
N THR A 70 -1.13 -7.41 18.26
CA THR A 70 -0.99 -5.95 18.16
C THR A 70 0.21 -5.53 17.31
N ARG A 71 1.32 -6.27 17.37
CA ARG A 71 2.52 -5.97 16.57
C ARG A 71 2.22 -6.04 15.07
N LEU A 72 1.54 -7.10 14.61
CA LEU A 72 1.18 -7.25 13.19
C LEU A 72 0.27 -6.12 12.70
N ARG A 73 -0.68 -5.71 13.55
CA ARG A 73 -1.55 -4.55 13.27
C ARG A 73 -0.76 -3.25 13.13
N VAL A 74 0.21 -3.01 14.02
CA VAL A 74 1.10 -1.83 13.92
C VAL A 74 1.95 -1.89 12.64
N MET A 75 2.49 -3.06 12.30
CA MET A 75 3.26 -3.24 11.06
C MET A 75 2.41 -2.97 9.82
N LEU A 76 1.15 -3.42 9.78
CA LEU A 76 0.22 -3.13 8.69
C LEU A 76 -0.15 -1.64 8.62
N LEU A 77 -0.40 -0.98 9.75
CA LEU A 77 -0.63 0.47 9.77
C LEU A 77 0.60 1.25 9.28
N ALA A 78 1.81 0.79 9.60
CA ALA A 78 3.04 1.35 9.07
C ALA A 78 3.19 1.13 7.55
N GLN A 79 2.73 0.00 7.00
CA GLN A 79 2.66 -0.22 5.55
C GLN A 79 1.73 0.81 4.87
N TYR A 80 0.53 1.04 5.41
CA TYR A 80 -0.36 2.08 4.90
C TYR A 80 0.30 3.46 4.94
N ALA A 81 0.95 3.81 6.05
CA ALA A 81 1.66 5.09 6.19
C ALA A 81 2.78 5.25 5.15
N LEU A 82 3.57 4.20 4.89
CA LEU A 82 4.63 4.21 3.87
C LEU A 82 4.04 4.34 2.46
N ALA A 83 2.96 3.64 2.15
CA ALA A 83 2.28 3.76 0.86
C ALA A 83 1.80 5.19 0.64
N PHE A 84 1.14 5.80 1.64
CA PHE A 84 0.72 7.20 1.55
C PHE A 84 1.89 8.18 1.44
N ALA A 85 2.99 7.95 2.17
CA ALA A 85 4.19 8.78 2.04
C ALA A 85 4.75 8.74 0.62
N MET A 86 4.85 7.56 0.01
CA MET A 86 5.28 7.43 -1.38
C MET A 86 4.30 8.12 -2.35
N MET A 87 2.99 7.95 -2.15
CA MET A 87 1.96 8.60 -2.98
C MET A 87 1.97 10.13 -2.86
N ALA A 88 2.32 10.67 -1.69
CA ALA A 88 2.45 12.10 -1.49
C ALA A 88 3.72 12.67 -2.14
N LEU A 89 4.77 11.85 -2.28
CA LEU A 89 6.06 12.25 -2.84
C LEU A 89 6.15 12.05 -4.36
N ALA A 90 5.40 11.09 -4.91
CA ALA A 90 5.53 10.64 -6.29
C ALA A 90 4.16 10.42 -6.95
N ARG A 91 3.90 11.07 -8.10
CA ARG A 91 2.70 10.82 -8.90
C ARG A 91 2.91 9.58 -9.75
N ASN A 92 2.49 8.45 -9.23
CA ASN A 92 2.57 7.17 -9.90
C ASN A 92 1.21 6.46 -9.78
N SER A 93 0.74 5.90 -10.89
CA SER A 93 -0.61 5.35 -10.99
C SER A 93 -0.76 3.96 -10.35
N THR A 94 0.35 3.26 -10.11
CA THR A 94 0.36 1.91 -9.52
C THR A 94 0.62 1.90 -8.02
N LEU A 95 1.13 2.98 -7.42
CA LEU A 95 1.28 3.09 -5.95
C LEU A 95 0.01 2.75 -5.13
N PRO A 96 -1.21 3.16 -5.54
CA PRO A 96 -2.43 2.80 -4.82
C PRO A 96 -2.66 1.28 -4.71
N ILE A 97 -2.05 0.47 -5.58
CA ILE A 97 -2.17 -0.99 -5.53
C ILE A 97 -1.53 -1.55 -4.24
N LEU A 98 -0.53 -0.88 -3.66
CA LEU A 98 0.01 -1.26 -2.34
C LEU A 98 -1.06 -1.20 -1.25
N LEU A 99 -2.02 -0.28 -1.35
CA LEU A 99 -3.14 -0.17 -0.41
C LEU A 99 -4.12 -1.35 -0.55
N ILE A 100 -4.21 -1.95 -1.73
CA ILE A 100 -5.00 -3.17 -2.00
C ILE A 100 -4.31 -4.37 -1.34
N LEU A 101 -2.99 -4.50 -1.49
CA LEU A 101 -2.23 -5.56 -0.81
C LEU A 101 -2.35 -5.45 0.72
N CYS A 102 -2.36 -4.24 1.26
CA CYS A 102 -2.62 -4.02 2.68
C CYS A 102 -4.05 -4.42 3.08
N ALA A 103 -5.05 -4.25 2.20
CA ALA A 103 -6.44 -4.62 2.47
C ALA A 103 -6.59 -6.13 2.66
N VAL A 104 -5.90 -6.94 1.85
CA VAL A 104 -5.81 -8.40 2.02
C VAL A 104 -5.31 -8.75 3.42
N GLN A 105 -4.21 -8.12 3.86
CA GLN A 105 -3.67 -8.36 5.21
C GLN A 105 -4.62 -7.86 6.31
N ALA A 106 -5.34 -6.76 6.08
CA ALA A 106 -6.29 -6.21 7.03
C ALA A 106 -7.43 -7.20 7.34
N ALA A 107 -7.93 -7.89 6.31
CA ALA A 107 -8.95 -8.92 6.44
C ALA A 107 -8.56 -10.07 7.36
N HIS A 108 -7.27 -10.43 7.37
CA HIS A 108 -6.75 -11.47 8.26
C HIS A 108 -6.49 -10.98 9.69
N LEU A 109 -6.29 -9.67 9.91
CA LEU A 109 -5.86 -9.13 11.20
C LEU A 109 -6.98 -8.49 12.05
N TRP A 110 -8.11 -8.14 11.42
CA TRP A 110 -9.25 -7.48 12.08
C TRP A 110 -10.58 -8.16 11.78
N SER A 111 -11.57 -7.91 12.64
CA SER A 111 -12.96 -8.28 12.36
C SER A 111 -13.51 -7.46 11.18
N PRO A 112 -14.59 -7.89 10.51
CA PRO A 112 -15.18 -7.17 9.38
C PRO A 112 -15.50 -5.70 9.68
N ARG A 113 -15.92 -5.39 10.91
CA ARG A 113 -16.15 -4.00 11.35
C ARG A 113 -14.86 -3.19 11.45
N GLY A 114 -13.79 -3.81 11.96
CA GLY A 114 -12.47 -3.17 12.02
C GLY A 114 -11.90 -2.90 10.63
N VAL A 115 -12.03 -3.88 9.72
CA VAL A 115 -11.64 -3.73 8.31
C VAL A 115 -12.39 -2.59 7.65
N ALA A 116 -13.72 -2.53 7.81
CA ALA A 116 -14.54 -1.44 7.24
C ALA A 116 -14.09 -0.05 7.72
N VAL A 117 -13.78 0.10 9.02
CA VAL A 117 -13.25 1.35 9.57
C VAL A 117 -11.89 1.70 8.97
N VAL A 118 -10.97 0.74 8.92
CA VAL A 118 -9.63 0.95 8.33
C VAL A 118 -9.73 1.34 6.86
N LEU A 119 -10.51 0.61 6.06
CA LEU A 119 -10.69 0.92 4.65
C LEU A 119 -11.37 2.27 4.42
N GLY A 120 -12.33 2.66 5.28
CA GLY A 120 -12.93 3.99 5.24
C GLY A 120 -11.90 5.11 5.46
N LEU A 121 -11.04 4.97 6.47
CA LEU A 121 -9.97 5.92 6.76
C LEU A 121 -8.90 5.96 5.66
N VAL A 122 -8.53 4.80 5.12
CA VAL A 122 -7.57 4.67 4.01
C VAL A 122 -8.11 5.35 2.74
N ASN A 123 -9.39 5.17 2.41
CA ASN A 123 -9.99 5.84 1.26
C ASN A 123 -10.13 7.36 1.46
N LEU A 124 -10.39 7.80 2.70
CA LEU A 124 -10.40 9.23 3.01
C LEU A 124 -9.00 9.86 2.83
N ALA A 125 -7.95 9.18 3.28
CA ALA A 125 -6.57 9.62 3.08
C ALA A 125 -6.17 9.60 1.59
N LEU A 126 -6.58 8.56 0.86
CA LEU A 126 -6.38 8.46 -0.59
C LEU A 126 -7.05 9.63 -1.34
N TYR A 127 -8.31 9.92 -1.01
CA TYR A 127 -9.03 11.07 -1.54
C TYR A 127 -8.28 12.38 -1.27
N ALA A 128 -7.79 12.57 -0.05
CA ALA A 128 -7.04 13.77 0.30
C ALA A 128 -5.75 13.92 -0.52
N ILE A 129 -5.02 12.83 -0.79
CA ILE A 129 -3.86 12.87 -1.69
C ILE A 129 -4.27 13.25 -3.11
N TYR A 130 -5.30 12.62 -3.67
CA TYR A 130 -5.75 12.94 -5.02
C TYR A 130 -6.27 14.38 -5.15
N ALA A 131 -7.06 14.85 -4.18
CA ALA A 131 -7.66 16.18 -4.21
C ALA A 131 -6.66 17.29 -3.89
N PHE A 132 -5.86 17.14 -2.84
CA PHE A 132 -5.10 18.26 -2.27
C PHE A 132 -3.60 18.20 -2.56
N VAL A 133 -3.02 17.02 -2.85
CA VAL A 133 -1.60 16.91 -3.20
C VAL A 133 -1.40 16.97 -4.71
N TRP A 134 -2.29 16.32 -5.46
CA TRP A 134 -2.15 16.16 -6.91
C TRP A 134 -3.18 16.90 -7.76
N ASP A 135 -4.13 17.58 -7.12
CA ASP A 135 -5.17 18.39 -7.77
C ASP A 135 -5.84 17.65 -8.95
N TRP A 136 -6.23 16.38 -8.71
CA TRP A 136 -6.89 15.57 -9.72
C TRP A 136 -8.25 16.16 -10.07
N GLY A 137 -8.62 16.16 -11.35
CA GLY A 137 -9.94 16.66 -11.78
C GLY A 137 -11.11 15.83 -11.25
N SER A 138 -10.89 14.55 -10.91
CA SER A 138 -11.92 13.64 -10.41
C SER A 138 -11.39 12.76 -9.26
N PRO A 139 -11.06 13.33 -8.09
CA PRO A 139 -10.44 12.60 -6.99
C PRO A 139 -11.38 11.54 -6.39
N VAL A 140 -12.69 11.80 -6.43
CA VAL A 140 -13.73 10.84 -6.01
C VAL A 140 -13.70 9.58 -6.86
N VAL A 141 -13.65 9.72 -8.19
CA VAL A 141 -13.65 8.58 -9.12
C VAL A 141 -12.39 7.73 -8.92
N GLY A 142 -11.22 8.38 -8.83
CA GLY A 142 -9.96 7.69 -8.55
C GLY A 142 -9.99 6.92 -7.23
N THR A 143 -10.52 7.54 -6.18
CA THR A 143 -10.65 6.90 -4.86
C THR A 143 -11.59 5.70 -4.92
N LEU A 144 -12.77 5.85 -5.54
CA LEU A 144 -13.74 4.77 -5.66
C LEU A 144 -13.20 3.58 -6.46
N MET A 145 -12.45 3.82 -7.55
CA MET A 145 -11.84 2.75 -8.33
C MET A 145 -10.90 1.90 -7.46
N VAL A 146 -10.02 2.53 -6.68
CA VAL A 146 -9.12 1.81 -5.77
C VAL A 146 -9.90 1.16 -4.63
N GLY A 147 -10.84 1.88 -4.02
CA GLY A 147 -11.67 1.41 -2.92
C GLY A 147 -12.46 0.14 -3.25
N CYS A 148 -13.04 0.05 -4.45
CA CYS A 148 -13.72 -1.15 -4.91
C CYS A 148 -12.79 -2.38 -4.95
N PHE A 149 -11.54 -2.22 -5.41
CA PHE A 149 -10.57 -3.32 -5.38
C PHE A 149 -10.13 -3.67 -3.96
N GLN A 150 -10.01 -2.70 -3.06
CA GLN A 150 -9.71 -2.99 -1.65
C GLN A 150 -10.83 -3.79 -0.98
N ILE A 151 -12.09 -3.45 -1.24
CA ILE A 151 -13.25 -4.18 -0.73
C ILE A 151 -13.32 -5.58 -1.34
N PHE A 152 -13.00 -5.73 -2.62
CA PHE A 152 -12.96 -7.05 -3.26
C PHE A 152 -11.85 -7.96 -2.69
N ALA A 153 -10.72 -7.35 -2.32
CA ALA A 153 -9.55 -8.07 -1.83
C ALA A 153 -9.61 -8.43 -0.33
N ALA A 154 -10.44 -7.74 0.45
CA ALA A 154 -10.59 -7.91 1.90
C ALA A 154 -11.82 -8.75 2.26
#